data_AF-A0A0M0L5H3-F1
#
_entry.id   AF-A0A0M0L5H3-F1
#
_cell.length_a   1.000
_cell.length_b   1.000
_cell.length_c   1.000
_cell.angle_alpha   90.00
_cell.angle_beta   90.00
_cell.angle_gamma   90.00
#
_symmetry.space_group_name_H-M   'P 1'
#
loop_
_entity.id
_entity.type
_entity.pdbx_description
1 polymer ?
#
loop_
_entity_poly.entity_id
_entity_poly.type
_entity_poly.pdbx_seq_one_letter_code
_entity_poly.pdbx_strand_id
1 'polypeptide(L)' 'MNKQLLHERVVSMITSATKKPKYSALSAVKLADMFGTTAQEIETALGELVSEGKLKKTRLDAPPHATIYLLP' A
#
# COMPACT_ATOMS: atom_id res chain seq x y z
N MET A 1 -15.06 -1.65 -2.59
CA MET A 1 -13.97 -2.19 -3.45
C MET A 1 -13.63 -3.64 -3.12
N ASN A 2 -13.15 -4.45 -4.09
CA ASN A 2 -12.62 -5.79 -3.82
C ASN A 2 -11.21 -5.72 -3.18
N LYS A 3 -11.12 -6.07 -1.90
CA LYS A 3 -9.88 -6.04 -1.09
C LYS A 3 -8.81 -7.01 -1.60
N GLN A 4 -9.19 -8.16 -2.15
CA GLN A 4 -8.25 -9.14 -2.68
C GLN A 4 -7.50 -8.58 -3.90
N LEU A 5 -8.22 -7.93 -4.82
CA LEU A 5 -7.61 -7.27 -5.98
C LEU A 5 -6.67 -6.13 -5.57
N LEU A 6 -7.06 -5.34 -4.55
CA LEU A 6 -6.16 -4.32 -3.99
C LEU A 6 -4.88 -4.96 -3.45
N HIS A 7 -5.00 -6.02 -2.65
CA HIS A 7 -3.87 -6.71 -2.06
C HIS A 7 -2.92 -7.26 -3.13
N GLU A 8 -3.43 -7.98 -4.13
CA GLU A 8 -2.64 -8.50 -5.25
C GLU A 8 -1.91 -7.40 -6.00
N ARG A 9 -2.59 -6.27 -6.25
CA ARG A 9 -1.98 -5.11 -6.91
C ARG A 9 -0.85 -4.51 -6.07
N VAL A 10 -1.06 -4.34 -4.77
CA VAL A 10 -0.07 -3.79 -3.84
C VAL A 10 1.15 -4.72 -3.72
N VAL A 11 0.92 -6.03 -3.61
CA VAL A 11 1.98 -7.04 -3.58
C VAL A 11 2.83 -6.96 -4.85
N SER A 12 2.18 -6.87 -6.02
CA SER A 12 2.87 -6.69 -7.30
C SER A 12 3.74 -5.44 -7.32
N MET A 13 3.20 -4.30 -6.87
CA MET A 13 3.93 -3.02 -6.80
C MET A 13 5.13 -3.06 -5.84
N ILE A 14 5.00 -3.70 -4.68
CA ILE A 14 6.10 -3.87 -3.72
C ILE A 14 7.15 -4.82 -4.31
N THR A 15 6.72 -5.92 -4.93
CA THR A 15 7.63 -6.92 -5.50
C THR A 15 8.41 -6.36 -6.69
N SER A 16 7.82 -5.49 -7.50
CA SER A 16 8.52 -4.80 -8.60
C SER A 16 9.40 -3.63 -8.14
N ALA A 17 9.39 -3.27 -6.85
CA ALA A 17 10.23 -2.19 -6.36
C ALA A 17 11.72 -2.57 -6.43
N THR A 18 12.54 -1.59 -6.80
CA THR A 18 14.00 -1.73 -6.90
C THR A 18 14.73 -1.58 -5.56
N LYS A 19 14.01 -1.11 -4.52
CA LYS A 19 14.53 -0.86 -3.17
C LYS A 19 14.78 -2.15 -2.39
N LYS A 20 15.75 -2.12 -1.46
CA LYS A 20 16.04 -3.20 -0.51
C LYS A 20 16.05 -2.64 0.93
N PRO A 21 15.21 -3.14 1.85
CA PRO A 21 14.13 -4.12 1.63
C PRO A 21 13.09 -3.60 0.62
N LYS A 22 12.29 -4.50 0.04
CA LYS A 22 11.30 -4.11 -0.96
C LYS A 22 10.13 -3.40 -0.27
N TYR A 23 9.88 -2.16 -0.68
CA TYR A 23 8.75 -1.36 -0.21
C TYR A 23 8.25 -0.44 -1.31
N SER A 24 7.00 0.02 -1.17
CA SER A 24 6.39 1.01 -2.06
C SER A 24 5.68 2.10 -1.26
N ALA A 25 5.81 3.34 -1.71
CA ALA A 25 4.97 4.43 -1.23
C ALA A 25 3.66 4.38 -2.00
N LEU A 26 2.56 4.14 -1.32
CA LEU A 26 1.23 4.03 -1.93
C LEU A 26 0.44 5.31 -1.66
N SER A 27 -0.08 5.92 -2.73
CA SER A 27 -1.02 7.03 -2.63
C SER A 27 -2.44 6.49 -2.72
N ALA A 28 -3.25 6.73 -1.69
CA ALA A 28 -4.65 6.31 -1.66
C ALA A 28 -5.45 6.95 -2.80
N VAL A 29 -5.17 8.23 -3.12
CA VAL A 29 -5.80 8.94 -4.24
C VAL A 29 -5.47 8.26 -5.56
N LYS A 30 -4.20 7.91 -5.80
CA LYS A 30 -3.80 7.25 -7.06
C LYS A 30 -4.43 5.86 -7.20
N LEU A 31 -4.53 5.11 -6.11
CA LEU A 31 -5.19 3.82 -6.11
C LEU A 31 -6.70 3.97 -6.30
N ALA A 32 -7.31 5.00 -5.70
CA ALA A 32 -8.72 5.31 -5.87
C ALA A 32 -9.08 5.56 -7.34
N ASP A 33 -8.26 6.35 -8.04
CA ASP A 33 -8.39 6.58 -9.49
C ASP A 33 -8.25 5.28 -10.29
N MET A 34 -7.29 4.42 -9.92
CA MET A 34 -7.06 3.14 -10.62
C MET A 34 -8.20 2.13 -10.43
N PHE A 35 -8.86 2.13 -9.28
CA PHE A 35 -9.92 1.18 -8.94
C PHE A 35 -11.33 1.77 -9.12
N GLY A 36 -11.45 3.03 -9.55
CA GLY A 36 -12.74 3.72 -9.72
C GLY A 36 -13.51 3.84 -8.39
N THR A 37 -12.81 4.09 -7.29
CA THR A 37 -13.35 4.10 -5.91
C THR A 37 -12.90 5.39 -5.21
N THR A 38 -13.24 5.58 -3.93
CA THR A 38 -12.80 6.75 -3.17
C THR A 38 -11.47 6.52 -2.44
N ALA A 39 -10.70 7.58 -2.19
CA ALA A 39 -9.47 7.48 -1.40
C ALA A 39 -9.73 6.92 0.01
N GLN A 40 -10.87 7.28 0.63
CA GLN A 40 -11.25 6.79 1.94
C GLN A 40 -11.48 5.27 1.96
N GLU A 41 -12.11 4.70 0.93
CA GLU A 41 -12.26 3.25 0.80
C GLU A 41 -10.91 2.55 0.64
N ILE A 42 -9.99 3.14 -0.12
CA ILE A 42 -8.61 2.62 -0.22
C ILE A 42 -7.90 2.64 1.12
N GLU A 43 -7.95 3.76 1.84
CA GLU A 43 -7.28 3.88 3.15
C GLU A 43 -7.82 2.88 4.16
N THR A 44 -9.14 2.68 4.17
CA THR A 44 -9.81 1.69 5.01
C THR A 44 -9.32 0.28 4.66
N ALA A 45 -9.36 -0.09 3.38
CA ALA A 45 -8.94 -1.42 2.94
C ALA A 45 -7.44 -1.68 3.17
N LEU A 46 -6.57 -0.69 2.97
CA LEU A 46 -5.15 -0.79 3.31
C LEU A 46 -4.94 -0.95 4.83
N GLY A 47 -5.71 -0.23 5.64
CA GLY A 47 -5.69 -0.35 7.09
C GLY A 47 -6.11 -1.74 7.57
N GLU A 48 -7.13 -2.31 6.96
CA GLU A 48 -7.54 -3.70 7.21
C GLU A 48 -6.44 -4.69 6.85
N LEU A 49 -5.82 -4.56 5.66
CA LEU A 49 -4.72 -5.44 5.24
C LEU A 49 -3.50 -5.36 6.18
N VAL A 50 -3.24 -4.19 6.76
CA VAL A 50 -2.20 -4.01 7.78
C VAL A 50 -2.61 -4.68 9.10
N SER A 51 -3.86 -4.51 9.52
CA SER A 51 -4.40 -5.12 10.76
C SER A 51 -4.45 -6.65 10.67
N GLU A 52 -4.73 -7.19 9.48
CA GLU A 52 -4.70 -8.62 9.17
C GLU A 52 -3.27 -9.20 9.07
N GLY A 53 -2.24 -8.36 9.19
CA GLY A 53 -0.85 -8.78 9.05
C GLY A 53 -0.44 -9.15 7.63
N LYS A 54 -1.24 -8.80 6.61
CA LYS A 54 -0.91 -9.02 5.20
C LYS A 54 0.03 -7.95 4.64
N LEU A 55 0.04 -6.77 5.24
CA LEU A 55 0.94 -5.67 4.92
C LEU A 55 1.55 -5.09 6.19
N LYS A 56 2.75 -4.53 6.08
CA LYS A 56 3.35 -3.68 7.12
C LYS A 56 3.37 -2.23 6.63
N LYS A 57 2.90 -1.31 7.47
CA LYS A 57 2.93 0.13 7.23
C LYS A 57 4.00 0.75 8.13
N THR A 58 4.94 1.48 7.56
CA THR A 58 5.94 2.24 8.31
C THR A 58 6.18 3.61 7.67
N ARG A 59 6.88 4.49 8.38
CA ARG A 59 7.33 5.78 7.87
C ARG A 59 8.84 5.71 7.65
N LEU A 60 9.32 6.31 6.58
CA LEU A 60 10.76 6.45 6.39
C LEU A 60 11.34 7.37 7.47
N ASP A 61 12.37 6.90 8.17
CA ASP A 61 13.08 7.69 9.18
C ASP A 61 13.88 8.83 8.54
N ALA A 62 14.26 8.69 7.27
CA ALA A 62 14.93 9.72 6.49
C ALA A 62 13.95 10.49 5.58
N PRO A 63 14.27 11.74 5.19
CA PRO A 63 13.57 12.45 4.14
C PRO A 63 13.42 11.57 2.89
N PRO A 64 12.23 11.53 2.23
CA PRO A 64 11.11 12.46 2.38
C PRO A 64 10.09 12.10 3.50
N HIS A 65 10.44 11.22 4.45
CA HIS A 65 9.55 10.78 5.54
C HIS A 65 8.20 10.23 5.06
N ALA A 66 8.20 9.61 3.88
CA ALA A 66 7.00 9.08 3.26
C ALA A 66 6.50 7.86 4.03
N THR A 67 5.18 7.71 4.07
CA THR A 67 4.53 6.47 4.48
C THR A 67 4.73 5.42 3.40
N ILE A 68 5.24 4.25 3.81
CA ILE A 68 5.55 3.15 2.92
C ILE A 68 4.88 1.86 3.40
N TYR A 69 4.65 0.98 2.44
CA TYR A 69 4.10 -0.35 2.65
C TYR A 69 5.11 -1.40 2.20
N LEU A 70 5.26 -2.44 3.00
CA LEU A 70 6.12 -3.59 2.76
C LEU A 70 5.37 -4.89 3.05
N LEU A 71 5.87 -5.98 2.47
CA LEU A 71 5.37 -7.31 2.78
C LEU A 71 5.88 -7.75 4.17
N PRO A 72 5.14 -8.60 4.91
CA PRO A 72 5.51 -9.07 6.25
C PRO A 72 6.87 -9.74 6.32
#